data_AF-A0AAW0Q238-F1
#
_entry.id   AF-A0AAW0Q238-F1
#
_cell.length_a   1.000
_cell.length_b   1.000
_cell.length_c   1.000
_cell.angle_alpha   90.00
_cell.angle_beta   90.00
_cell.angle_gamma   90.00
#
_symmetry.space_group_name_H-M   'P 1'
#
loop_
_entity.id
_entity.type
_entity.pdbx_description
1 polymer ?
#
loop_
_entity_poly.entity_id
_entity_poly.type
_entity_poly.pdbx_seq_one_letter_code
_entity_poly.pdbx_strand_id
1 'polypeptide(L)'
;MNSLKPDLMQLRKTRDQYLIWLTQKGTRQKKINEWLGLKNDADDSYSLEEDDVSPHHDEGTWYDMLRGKCTGTFLIRDSQSQKGSYACSVVVDGDTKHCVIYKTATGYGFAEPYNLYSSLKDLVLHYKNVSLVQHNDHLNVTLAYPVLARSPGPQQHPR
;
A
#
# COMPACT_ATOMS: atom_id res chain seq x y z
N MET A 1 34.93 0.88 -41.42
CA MET A 1 33.70 1.56 -40.97
C MET A 1 32.38 0.87 -41.38
N ASN A 2 32.37 -0.35 -41.94
CA ASN A 2 31.13 -1.04 -42.38
C ASN A 2 30.62 -2.16 -41.43
N SER A 3 31.36 -2.48 -40.36
CA SER A 3 31.03 -3.58 -39.43
C SER A 3 30.03 -3.21 -38.33
N LEU A 4 29.77 -1.91 -38.09
CA LEU A 4 28.88 -1.45 -37.00
C LEU A 4 27.39 -1.40 -37.40
N LYS A 5 27.08 -1.45 -38.70
CA LYS A 5 25.72 -1.42 -39.22
C LYS A 5 24.87 -2.65 -38.84
N PRO A 6 25.37 -3.90 -38.92
CA PRO A 6 24.59 -5.07 -38.49
C PRO A 6 24.30 -5.03 -36.98
N ASP A 7 25.25 -4.61 -36.16
CA ASP A 7 25.08 -4.54 -34.70
C ASP A 7 24.04 -3.49 -34.30
N LEU A 8 24.05 -2.33 -34.96
CA LEU A 8 23.02 -1.30 -34.75
C LEU A 8 21.62 -1.81 -35.13
N MET A 9 21.52 -2.63 -36.18
CA MET A 9 20.25 -3.21 -36.62
C MET A 9 19.75 -4.29 -35.66
N GLN A 10 20.64 -5.11 -35.10
CA GLN A 10 20.32 -6.07 -34.05
C GLN A 10 19.84 -5.37 -32.77
N LEU A 11 20.55 -4.32 -32.33
CA LEU A 11 20.17 -3.55 -31.14
C LEU A 11 18.78 -2.91 -31.28
N ARG A 12 18.45 -2.37 -32.47
CA ARG A 12 17.10 -1.86 -32.75
C ARG A 12 16.04 -2.95 -32.64
N LYS A 13 16.28 -4.11 -33.25
CA LYS A 13 15.34 -5.23 -33.19
C LYS A 13 15.12 -5.73 -31.76
N THR A 14 16.19 -5.85 -30.99
CA THR A 14 16.14 -6.23 -29.56
C THR A 14 15.37 -5.21 -28.75
N ARG A 15 15.63 -3.92 -28.93
CA ARG A 15 14.87 -2.84 -28.28
C ARG A 15 13.37 -2.95 -28.59
N ASP A 16 13.01 -3.09 -29.86
CA ASP A 16 11.60 -3.14 -30.27
C ASP A 16 10.88 -4.37 -29.69
N GLN A 17 11.57 -5.51 -29.62
CA GLN A 17 11.08 -6.71 -28.95
C GLN A 17 10.78 -6.45 -27.45
N TYR A 18 11.68 -5.77 -26.75
CA TYR A 18 11.48 -5.43 -25.34
C TYR A 18 10.35 -4.42 -25.12
N LEU A 19 10.17 -3.45 -26.02
CA LEU A 19 9.05 -2.49 -25.91
C LEU A 19 7.69 -3.17 -26.02
N ILE A 20 7.57 -4.12 -26.95
CA ILE A 20 6.36 -4.93 -27.10
C ILE A 20 6.13 -5.77 -25.84
N TRP A 21 7.17 -6.43 -25.33
CA TRP A 21 7.10 -7.24 -24.13
C TRP A 21 6.66 -6.44 -22.89
N LEU A 22 7.26 -5.26 -22.68
CA LEU A 22 6.91 -4.35 -21.58
C LEU A 22 5.47 -3.87 -21.67
N THR A 23 5.01 -3.53 -22.87
CA THR A 23 3.63 -3.09 -23.12
C THR A 23 2.63 -4.23 -22.85
N GLN A 24 2.92 -5.45 -23.29
CA GLN A 24 2.09 -6.64 -23.00
C GLN A 24 2.04 -6.98 -21.52
N LYS A 25 3.10 -6.69 -20.75
CA LYS A 25 3.14 -6.85 -19.30
C LYS A 25 2.46 -5.70 -18.53
N GLY A 26 1.83 -4.76 -19.23
CA GLY A 26 1.08 -3.66 -18.60
C GLY A 26 1.96 -2.50 -18.11
N THR A 27 3.22 -2.43 -18.56
CA THR A 27 4.10 -1.30 -18.20
C THR A 27 3.55 -0.01 -18.81
N ARG A 28 3.30 1.00 -17.98
CA ARG A 28 2.77 2.30 -18.43
C ARG A 28 3.76 3.01 -19.36
N GLN A 29 3.25 3.63 -20.43
CA GLN A 29 4.06 4.33 -21.43
C GLN A 29 5.00 5.39 -20.82
N LYS A 30 4.57 6.09 -19.77
CA LYS A 30 5.40 7.09 -19.06
C LYS A 30 6.71 6.48 -18.52
N LYS A 31 6.64 5.28 -17.95
CA LYS A 31 7.80 4.55 -17.39
C LYS A 31 8.73 4.03 -18.48
N ILE A 32 8.15 3.58 -19.61
CA ILE A 32 8.90 3.20 -20.81
C ILE A 32 9.67 4.42 -21.35
N ASN A 33 9.02 5.58 -21.46
CA ASN A 33 9.65 6.81 -21.95
C ASN A 33 10.80 7.27 -21.04
N GLU A 34 10.64 7.12 -19.73
CA GLU A 34 11.68 7.40 -18.75
C GLU A 34 12.90 6.48 -18.90
N TRP A 35 12.70 5.16 -19.04
CA TRP A 35 13.81 4.24 -19.29
C TRP A 35 14.53 4.47 -20.62
N LEU A 36 13.78 4.93 -21.62
CA LEU A 36 14.34 5.33 -22.91
C LEU A 36 15.02 6.70 -22.86
N GLY A 37 15.01 7.40 -21.72
CA GLY A 37 15.60 8.73 -21.56
C GLY A 37 14.89 9.82 -22.36
N LEU A 38 13.63 9.59 -22.77
CA LEU A 38 12.79 10.55 -23.49
C LEU A 38 12.15 11.57 -22.54
N LYS A 39 12.92 12.08 -21.56
CA LYS A 39 12.46 13.17 -20.69
C LYS A 39 12.43 14.45 -21.52
N ASN A 40 11.28 15.12 -21.54
CA ASN A 40 11.13 16.44 -22.13
C ASN A 40 11.81 17.42 -21.15
N ASP A 41 12.92 18.05 -21.55
CA ASP A 41 13.79 18.90 -20.71
C ASP A 41 13.13 20.24 -20.26
N ALA A 42 11.83 20.27 -20.01
CA ALA A 42 11.07 21.50 -19.80
C ALA A 42 10.41 21.64 -18.42
N ASP A 43 10.58 20.70 -17.49
CA ASP A 43 10.03 20.88 -16.14
C ASP A 43 10.87 20.14 -15.09
N ASP A 44 11.99 20.75 -14.73
CA ASP A 44 12.84 20.33 -13.62
C ASP A 44 12.20 20.79 -12.31
N SER A 45 11.19 20.05 -11.86
CA SER A 45 10.59 20.18 -10.53
C SER A 45 10.66 18.84 -9.81
N TYR A 46 11.69 18.71 -8.96
CA TYR A 46 11.88 17.72 -7.89
C TYR A 46 10.67 16.77 -7.69
N SER A 47 10.63 15.66 -8.42
CA SER A 47 9.79 14.52 -8.07
C SER A 47 10.66 13.46 -7.46
N LEU A 48 10.63 13.38 -6.13
CA LEU A 48 11.03 12.21 -5.38
C LEU A 48 10.39 10.99 -6.05
N GLU A 49 11.21 10.06 -6.52
CA GLU A 49 10.73 8.80 -7.08
C GLU A 49 10.12 7.97 -5.94
N GLU A 50 8.83 8.19 -5.70
CA GLU A 50 8.01 7.24 -4.95
C GLU A 50 7.76 6.03 -5.87
N ASP A 51 8.48 4.97 -5.53
CA ASP A 51 8.30 3.57 -5.87
C ASP A 51 6.82 3.19 -6.18
N ASP A 52 6.39 3.33 -7.45
CA ASP A 52 5.10 2.84 -7.99
C ASP A 52 5.07 1.30 -8.11
N VAL A 53 5.78 0.60 -7.22
CA VAL A 53 5.70 -0.84 -6.97
C VAL A 53 5.55 -1.07 -5.47
N SER A 54 4.80 -0.21 -4.78
CA SER A 54 4.36 -0.55 -3.42
C SER A 54 3.39 -1.73 -3.51
N PRO A 55 3.69 -2.91 -2.90
CA PRO A 55 2.81 -4.09 -2.89
C PRO A 55 1.43 -3.81 -2.29
N HIS A 56 1.27 -2.64 -1.68
CA HIS A 56 0.06 -2.08 -1.09
C HIS A 56 -1.00 -1.63 -2.10
N HIS A 57 -0.67 -1.53 -3.40
CA HIS A 57 -1.62 -1.14 -4.45
C HIS A 57 -2.40 -2.31 -5.08
N ASP A 58 -1.99 -3.55 -4.85
CA ASP A 58 -2.76 -4.72 -5.25
C ASP A 58 -3.70 -5.13 -4.11
N GLU A 59 -5.02 -5.09 -4.36
CA GLU A 59 -6.02 -5.49 -3.37
C GLU A 59 -5.87 -6.96 -2.94
N GLY A 60 -5.22 -7.80 -3.76
CA GLY A 60 -4.91 -9.18 -3.40
C GLY A 60 -3.97 -9.31 -2.20
N THR A 61 -3.02 -8.39 -2.05
CA THR A 61 -1.95 -8.51 -1.03
C THR A 61 -2.50 -8.44 0.39
N TRP A 62 -3.37 -7.46 0.69
CA TRP A 62 -3.89 -7.31 2.05
C TRP A 62 -4.91 -8.38 2.41
N TYR A 63 -5.71 -8.83 1.43
CA TYR A 63 -6.73 -9.85 1.64
C TYR A 63 -6.06 -11.17 2.03
N ASP A 64 -5.04 -11.58 1.30
CA ASP A 64 -4.29 -12.81 1.59
C ASP A 64 -3.54 -12.72 2.93
N MET A 65 -3.06 -11.54 3.32
CA MET A 65 -2.39 -11.33 4.60
C MET A 65 -3.32 -11.44 5.81
N LEU A 66 -4.58 -11.04 5.67
CA LEU A 66 -5.57 -11.04 6.75
C LEU A 66 -6.49 -12.26 6.74
N ARG A 67 -6.56 -13.00 5.62
CA ARG A 67 -7.37 -14.21 5.49
C ARG A 67 -7.01 -15.24 6.56
N GLY A 68 -8.02 -15.67 7.31
CA GLY A 68 -7.88 -16.67 8.38
C GLY A 68 -7.12 -16.19 9.62
N LYS A 69 -6.84 -14.89 9.76
CA LYS A 69 -6.28 -14.31 10.99
C LYS A 69 -7.37 -14.13 12.05
N CYS A 70 -6.96 -14.00 13.31
CA CYS A 70 -7.89 -13.76 14.41
C CYS A 70 -8.41 -12.31 14.40
N THR A 71 -9.60 -12.12 14.98
CA THR A 71 -10.20 -10.79 15.23
C THR A 71 -9.20 -9.85 15.89
N GLY A 72 -9.17 -8.60 15.42
CA GLY A 72 -8.23 -7.58 15.86
C GLY A 72 -6.86 -7.63 15.17
N THR A 73 -6.65 -8.57 14.24
CA THR A 73 -5.50 -8.52 13.33
C THR A 73 -5.69 -7.40 12.31
N PHE A 74 -4.70 -6.53 12.16
CA PHE A 74 -4.82 -5.33 11.33
C PHE A 74 -3.56 -4.98 10.57
N LEU A 75 -3.74 -4.14 9.55
CA LEU A 75 -2.67 -3.41 8.88
C LEU A 75 -3.15 -2.00 8.50
N ILE A 76 -2.20 -1.08 8.39
CA ILE A 76 -2.43 0.26 7.84
C ILE A 76 -1.72 0.32 6.49
N ARG A 77 -2.43 0.81 5.49
CA ARG A 77 -1.98 0.94 4.11
C ARG A 77 -2.40 2.30 3.57
N ASP A 78 -1.87 2.68 2.41
CA ASP A 78 -2.39 3.85 1.70
C ASP A 78 -3.85 3.63 1.30
N SER A 79 -4.63 4.70 1.38
CA SER A 79 -6.01 4.68 0.94
C SER A 79 -6.08 4.72 -0.59
N GLN A 80 -6.75 3.74 -1.17
CA GLN A 80 -7.00 3.68 -2.61
C GLN A 80 -8.14 4.61 -3.04
N SER A 81 -9.11 4.85 -2.14
CA SER A 81 -10.25 5.72 -2.41
C SER A 81 -9.95 7.20 -2.17
N GLN A 82 -8.95 7.52 -1.33
CA GLN A 82 -8.63 8.90 -0.95
C GLN A 82 -7.13 9.16 -0.89
N LYS A 83 -6.61 9.80 -1.94
CA LYS A 83 -5.19 10.15 -2.04
C LYS A 83 -4.74 11.02 -0.85
N GLY A 84 -3.60 10.68 -0.26
CA GLY A 84 -3.03 11.39 0.89
C GLY A 84 -3.62 11.00 2.25
N SER A 85 -4.56 10.04 2.28
CA SER A 85 -5.08 9.41 3.50
C SER A 85 -4.67 7.94 3.58
N TYR A 86 -4.87 7.32 4.74
CA TYR A 86 -4.59 5.91 4.95
C TYR A 86 -5.89 5.11 5.07
N ALA A 87 -5.80 3.80 4.93
CA ALA A 87 -6.85 2.85 5.25
C ALA A 87 -6.35 1.86 6.30
N CYS A 88 -7.13 1.66 7.35
CA CYS A 88 -6.96 0.55 8.27
C CYS A 88 -7.79 -0.63 7.78
N SER A 89 -7.15 -1.77 7.57
CA SER A 89 -7.82 -3.04 7.28
C SER A 89 -7.72 -3.92 8.51
N VAL A 90 -8.84 -4.37 9.06
CA VAL A 90 -8.90 -5.11 10.34
C VAL A 90 -9.88 -6.28 10.24
N VAL A 91 -9.50 -7.41 10.84
CA VAL A 91 -10.38 -8.58 10.94
C VAL A 91 -11.36 -8.39 12.09
N VAL A 92 -12.66 -8.52 11.80
CA VAL A 92 -13.77 -8.45 12.75
C VAL A 92 -14.65 -9.66 12.52
N ASP A 93 -14.76 -10.53 13.52
CA ASP A 93 -15.58 -11.75 13.48
C ASP A 93 -15.31 -12.65 12.26
N GLY A 94 -14.05 -12.69 11.81
CA GLY A 94 -13.61 -13.48 10.66
C GLY A 94 -13.66 -12.76 9.32
N ASP A 95 -14.35 -11.62 9.23
CA ASP A 95 -14.42 -10.80 8.03
C ASP A 95 -13.42 -9.65 8.08
N THR A 96 -12.85 -9.26 6.93
CA THR A 96 -12.01 -8.06 6.87
C THR A 96 -12.87 -6.83 6.61
N LYS A 97 -12.72 -5.82 7.46
CA LYS A 97 -13.36 -4.50 7.35
C LYS A 97 -12.31 -3.41 7.11
N HIS A 98 -12.73 -2.34 6.46
CA HIS A 98 -11.87 -1.22 6.11
C HIS A 98 -12.44 0.09 6.63
N CYS A 99 -11.59 0.92 7.23
CA CYS A 99 -11.94 2.29 7.60
C CYS A 99 -10.82 3.25 7.19
N VAL A 100 -11.22 4.44 6.73
CA VAL A 100 -10.29 5.49 6.34
C VAL A 100 -9.72 6.14 7.60
N ILE A 101 -8.41 6.35 7.61
CA ILE A 101 -7.72 7.21 8.56
C ILE A 101 -7.38 8.51 7.82
N TYR A 102 -8.04 9.58 8.21
CA TYR A 102 -7.77 10.91 7.68
C TYR A 102 -6.44 11.43 8.22
N LYS A 103 -5.67 12.05 7.33
CA LYS A 103 -4.47 12.83 7.67
C LYS A 103 -4.82 14.31 7.54
N THR A 104 -4.64 15.05 8.61
CA THR A 104 -4.93 16.50 8.67
C THR A 104 -3.70 17.26 9.15
N ALA A 105 -3.77 18.59 9.18
CA ALA A 105 -2.70 19.42 9.69
C ALA A 105 -2.44 19.21 11.19
N THR A 106 -3.47 18.77 11.93
CA THR A 106 -3.45 18.62 13.38
C THR A 106 -3.22 17.17 13.83
N GLY A 107 -3.37 16.18 12.94
CA GLY A 107 -3.06 14.79 13.26
C GLY A 107 -3.71 13.75 12.34
N TYR A 108 -3.93 12.56 12.91
CA TYR A 108 -4.52 11.41 12.25
C TYR A 108 -5.75 10.94 13.02
N GLY A 109 -6.80 10.48 12.33
CA GLY A 109 -8.00 9.98 13.02
C GLY A 109 -8.99 9.27 12.09
N PHE A 110 -9.88 8.46 12.67
CA PHE A 110 -10.99 7.83 11.94
C PHE A 110 -12.19 8.78 11.77
N ALA A 111 -12.35 9.73 12.68
CA ALA A 111 -13.38 10.76 12.66
C ALA A 111 -12.89 12.03 13.36
N GLU A 112 -13.26 13.19 12.81
CA GLU A 112 -13.13 14.49 13.46
C GLU A 112 -14.36 14.80 14.33
N PRO A 113 -14.24 15.64 15.38
CA PRO A 113 -13.09 16.49 15.73
C PRO A 113 -12.25 16.05 16.94
N TYR A 114 -12.66 15.04 17.71
CA TYR A 114 -12.07 14.79 19.04
C TYR A 114 -10.99 13.69 19.10
N ASN A 115 -10.84 12.89 18.04
CA ASN A 115 -9.96 11.70 18.03
C ASN A 115 -8.77 11.87 17.08
N LEU A 116 -8.09 13.01 17.19
CA LEU A 116 -6.89 13.33 16.41
C LEU A 116 -5.64 12.99 17.22
N TYR A 117 -4.75 12.20 16.61
CA TYR A 117 -3.49 11.75 17.18
C TYR A 117 -2.31 12.34 16.42
N SER A 118 -1.22 12.67 17.13
CA SER A 118 0.00 13.23 16.55
C SER A 118 0.68 12.35 15.51
N SER A 119 0.48 11.02 15.60
CA SER A 119 1.02 10.06 14.66
C SER A 119 0.11 8.84 14.49
N LEU A 120 0.29 8.09 13.40
CA LEU A 120 -0.36 6.78 13.21
C LEU A 120 -0.03 5.81 14.36
N LYS A 121 1.17 5.90 14.92
CA LYS A 121 1.60 5.07 16.05
C LYS A 121 0.75 5.36 17.29
N ASP A 122 0.53 6.64 17.61
CA ASP A 122 -0.25 7.05 18.78
C ASP A 122 -1.72 6.65 18.64
N LEU A 123 -2.27 6.79 17.43
CA LEU A 123 -3.59 6.28 17.06
C LEU A 123 -3.69 4.78 17.32
N VAL A 124 -2.75 3.98 16.80
CA VAL A 124 -2.74 2.53 16.99
C VAL A 124 -2.60 2.15 18.47
N LEU A 125 -1.73 2.84 19.22
CA LEU A 125 -1.54 2.57 20.65
C LEU A 125 -2.80 2.85 21.47
N HIS A 126 -3.58 3.87 21.09
CA HIS A 126 -4.87 4.13 21.71
C HIS A 126 -5.88 3.02 21.39
N TYR A 127 -6.09 2.73 20.10
CA TYR A 127 -7.07 1.73 19.66
C TYR A 127 -6.64 0.28 19.90
N LYS A 128 -5.44 0.05 20.42
CA LYS A 128 -5.07 -1.24 21.02
C LYS A 128 -5.95 -1.57 22.23
N ASN A 129 -6.31 -0.56 23.01
CA ASN A 129 -7.07 -0.72 24.26
C ASN A 129 -8.51 -0.20 24.16
N VAL A 130 -8.83 0.58 23.12
CA VAL A 130 -10.15 1.21 22.92
C VAL A 130 -10.78 0.66 21.66
N SER A 131 -12.06 0.27 21.73
CA SER A 131 -12.80 -0.28 20.58
C SER A 131 -13.08 0.79 19.53
N LEU A 132 -13.06 0.37 18.26
CA LEU A 132 -13.44 1.19 17.10
C LEU A 132 -14.96 1.38 16.98
N VAL A 133 -15.76 0.72 17.83
CA VAL A 133 -17.23 0.81 17.83
C VAL A 133 -17.73 2.26 17.91
N GLN A 134 -16.97 3.14 18.58
CA GLN A 134 -17.28 4.56 18.69
C GLN A 134 -17.35 5.31 17.35
N HIS A 135 -16.75 4.75 16.29
CA HIS A 135 -16.80 5.31 14.93
C HIS A 135 -17.82 4.62 14.03
N ASN A 136 -18.07 3.34 14.29
CA ASN A 136 -19.03 2.52 13.54
C ASN A 136 -19.38 1.28 14.36
N ASP A 137 -20.66 1.04 14.61
CA ASP A 137 -21.15 -0.10 15.41
C ASP A 137 -20.69 -1.46 14.87
N HIS A 138 -20.40 -1.56 13.57
CA HIS A 138 -19.87 -2.77 12.94
C HIS A 138 -18.37 -3.01 13.21
N LEU A 139 -17.67 -2.07 13.83
CA LEU A 139 -16.25 -2.16 14.16
C LEU A 139 -16.05 -2.39 15.67
N ASN A 140 -16.79 -3.31 16.27
CA ASN A 140 -16.56 -3.71 17.66
C ASN A 140 -15.29 -4.57 17.81
N VAL A 141 -14.14 -3.92 17.64
CA VAL A 141 -12.82 -4.53 17.59
C VAL A 141 -11.76 -3.54 18.07
N THR A 142 -10.63 -4.05 18.56
CA THR A 142 -9.42 -3.27 18.85
C THR A 142 -8.30 -3.62 17.87
N LEU A 143 -7.34 -2.71 17.71
CA LEU A 143 -6.14 -2.94 16.88
C LEU A 143 -5.11 -3.76 17.66
N ALA A 144 -5.43 -5.03 17.92
CA ALA A 144 -4.70 -5.90 18.84
C ALA A 144 -3.40 -6.48 18.25
N TYR A 145 -3.45 -6.92 16.98
CA TYR A 145 -2.35 -7.68 16.37
C TYR A 145 -1.93 -7.07 15.03
N PRO A 146 -0.77 -6.39 14.96
CA PRO A 146 -0.21 -5.99 13.68
C PRO A 146 0.06 -7.24 12.84
N VAL A 147 -0.36 -7.26 11.57
CA VAL A 147 -0.33 -8.47 10.73
C VAL A 147 1.06 -9.10 10.57
N LEU A 148 2.13 -8.29 10.63
CA LEU A 148 3.52 -8.71 10.53
C LEU A 148 4.19 -8.94 11.89
N ALA A 149 3.47 -8.74 13.01
CA ALA A 149 4.00 -9.06 14.32
C ALA A 149 4.18 -10.59 14.42
N ARG A 150 5.32 -11.03 14.95
CA ARG A 150 5.51 -12.44 15.30
C ARG A 150 4.40 -12.82 16.26
N SER A 151 3.53 -13.75 15.83
CA SER A 151 2.50 -14.30 16.70
C SER A 151 3.17 -14.86 17.96
N PRO A 152 2.73 -14.52 19.18
CA PRO A 152 2.97 -15.41 20.30
C PRO A 152 2.34 -16.75 19.89
N GLY A 153 3.12 -17.82 19.95
CA GLY A 153 2.68 -19.15 19.52
C GLY A 153 1.34 -19.56 20.14
N PRO A 154 0.64 -20.55 19.56
CA PRO A 154 -0.67 -20.96 20.03
C PRO A 154 -0.60 -21.24 21.53
N GLN A 155 -1.36 -20.48 22.33
CA GLN A 155 -1.62 -20.84 23.72
C GLN A 155 -2.41 -22.14 23.67
N GLN A 156 -1.69 -23.25 23.86
CA GLN A 156 -2.31 -24.54 24.16
C GLN A 156 -3.02 -24.35 25.50
N HIS A 157 -4.35 -24.36 25.47
CA HIS A 157 -5.15 -24.53 26.67
C HIS A 157 -4.82 -25.91 27.25
N PRO A 158 -4.30 -26.02 28.49
CA PRO A 158 -4.27 -27.30 29.15
C PRO A 158 -5.70 -27.68 29.54
N ARG A 159 -6.10 -28.90 29.18
CA ARG A 159 -7.25 -29.58 29.78
C ARG A 159 -6.91 -30.03 31.18
#